data_AF-A0AAU5CY25-F1
#
_entry.id   AF-A0AAU5CY25-F1
#
_cell.length_a   1.000
_cell.length_b   1.000
_cell.length_c   1.000
_cell.angle_alpha   90.00
_cell.angle_beta   90.00
_cell.angle_gamma   90.00
#
_symmetry.space_group_name_H-M   'P 1'
#
loop_
_entity.id
_entity.type
_entity.pdbx_description
1 polymer ?
#
loop_
_entity_poly.entity_id
_entity_poly.type
_entity_poly.pdbx_seq_one_letter_code
_entity_poly.pdbx_strand_id
1 'polypeptide(L)'
;MAAGDLTTFVRAGSDTGMAATFEEFLEQCGAAGPEACPFAADSVGATLDKWDELVVRTKAAPVVLDGEPTDDRALQITAQSSLYTVRPLPGFGRFPGWAAVARTLEQAWRATETAPPAGTGTSAAPTPSTATPSPATASAATLSPRQTRPPSPSQPPPPTARTPRASGGSGP
;
A
#
# COMPACT_ATOMS: atom_id res chain seq x y z
N MET A 1 -1.52 -4.71 22.88
CA MET A 1 -0.86 -4.63 21.57
C MET A 1 -1.14 -5.93 20.85
N ALA A 2 -2.11 -5.95 19.94
CA ALA A 2 -2.39 -7.14 19.14
C ALA A 2 -1.32 -7.24 18.05
N ALA A 3 -0.64 -8.37 17.98
CA ALA A 3 0.25 -8.71 16.87
C ALA A 3 -0.62 -8.90 15.62
N GLY A 4 -0.77 -7.84 14.84
CA GLY A 4 -1.30 -7.95 13.48
C GLY A 4 -0.31 -8.78 12.66
N ASP A 5 -0.83 -9.77 11.94
CA ASP A 5 -0.05 -10.61 11.03
C ASP A 5 0.75 -9.74 10.04
N LEU A 6 2.02 -9.54 10.35
CA LEU A 6 3.00 -8.97 9.44
C LEU A 6 3.13 -9.94 8.27
N THR A 7 2.73 -9.50 7.08
CA THR A 7 2.78 -10.29 5.85
C THR A 7 4.21 -10.79 5.62
N THR A 8 4.39 -11.91 4.89
CA THR A 8 5.70 -12.53 4.63
C THR A 8 6.76 -11.54 4.13
N PHE A 9 6.36 -10.47 3.46
CA PHE A 9 7.23 -9.37 2.99
C PHE A 9 7.94 -8.63 4.13
N VAL A 10 7.28 -8.45 5.29
CA VAL A 10 7.89 -7.78 6.46
C VAL A 10 8.94 -8.68 7.11
N ARG A 11 8.83 -10.01 6.98
CA ARG A 11 9.80 -10.95 7.58
C ARG A 11 11.14 -11.04 6.83
N ALA A 12 11.28 -10.38 5.66
CA ALA A 12 12.49 -10.41 4.84
C ALA A 12 13.14 -9.02 4.66
N GLY A 13 12.82 -8.03 5.49
CA GLY A 13 13.34 -6.66 5.37
C GLY A 13 12.89 -5.93 4.10
N SER A 14 11.87 -6.45 3.40
CA SER A 14 11.37 -5.84 2.17
C SER A 14 10.70 -4.50 2.44
N ASP A 15 10.14 -4.28 3.63
CA ASP A 15 9.64 -2.99 4.09
C ASP A 15 10.75 -1.93 4.15
N THR A 16 11.91 -2.29 4.72
CA THR A 16 13.07 -1.41 4.79
C THR A 16 13.64 -1.14 3.39
N GLY A 17 13.76 -2.17 2.55
CA GLY A 17 14.20 -2.02 1.16
C GLY A 17 13.26 -1.14 0.33
N MET A 18 11.95 -1.24 0.57
CA MET A 18 10.96 -0.40 -0.12
C MET A 18 10.96 1.04 0.35
N ALA A 19 11.16 1.29 1.65
CA ALA A 19 11.35 2.64 2.16
C ALA A 19 12.57 3.30 1.49
N ALA A 20 13.72 2.62 1.46
CA ALA A 20 14.93 3.13 0.81
C ALA A 20 14.74 3.34 -0.71
N THR A 21 14.06 2.42 -1.40
CA THR A 21 13.77 2.57 -2.84
C THR A 21 12.87 3.78 -3.11
N PHE A 22 11.92 4.05 -2.22
CA PHE A 22 11.03 5.19 -2.35
C PHE A 22 11.72 6.52 -2.02
N GLU A 23 12.60 6.54 -1.03
CA GLU A 23 13.47 7.69 -0.75
C GLU A 23 14.35 8.03 -1.95
N GLU A 24 15.04 7.04 -2.54
CA GLU A 24 15.82 7.20 -3.77
C GLU A 24 14.99 7.73 -4.95
N PHE A 25 13.72 7.32 -5.05
CA PHE A 25 12.82 7.90 -6.04
C PHE A 25 12.57 9.39 -5.79
N LEU A 26 12.33 9.80 -4.56
CA LEU A 26 12.11 11.20 -4.21
C LEU A 26 13.36 12.03 -4.45
N GLU A 27 14.54 11.50 -4.15
CA GLU A 27 15.81 12.16 -4.45
C GLU A 27 16.00 12.39 -5.96
N GLN A 28 15.77 11.36 -6.77
CA GLN A 28 15.84 11.47 -8.23
C GLN A 28 14.77 12.43 -8.77
N CYS A 29 13.57 12.39 -8.21
CA CYS A 29 12.49 13.32 -8.56
C CYS A 29 12.89 14.77 -8.27
N GLY A 30 13.40 15.04 -7.07
CA GLY A 30 13.87 16.38 -6.67
C GLY A 30 15.06 16.87 -7.49
N ALA A 31 16.00 15.99 -7.83
CA ALA A 31 17.15 16.32 -8.69
C ALA A 31 16.74 16.64 -10.14
N ALA A 32 15.67 16.00 -10.64
CA ALA A 32 15.13 16.26 -11.97
C ALA A 32 14.36 17.60 -12.05
N GLY A 33 13.82 18.08 -10.93
CA GLY A 33 13.08 19.33 -10.82
C GLY A 33 11.63 19.26 -11.33
N PRO A 34 10.83 20.32 -11.11
CA PRO A 34 9.38 20.32 -11.32
C PRO A 34 8.96 20.15 -12.79
N GLU A 35 9.83 20.51 -13.74
CA GLU A 35 9.59 20.35 -15.18
C GLU A 35 9.61 18.87 -15.62
N ALA A 36 10.41 18.04 -14.95
CA ALA A 36 10.59 16.62 -15.29
C ALA A 36 9.87 15.68 -14.32
N CYS A 37 9.72 16.07 -13.06
CA CYS A 37 9.00 15.32 -12.04
C CYS A 37 7.92 16.19 -11.37
N PRO A 38 6.63 15.95 -11.61
CA PRO A 38 5.55 16.83 -11.13
C PRO A 38 5.48 17.03 -9.61
N PHE A 39 5.97 16.08 -8.82
CA PHE A 39 5.99 16.18 -7.37
C PHE A 39 7.18 16.99 -6.85
N ALA A 40 8.25 17.13 -7.63
CA ALA A 40 9.48 17.77 -7.21
C ALA A 40 9.24 19.20 -6.74
N ALA A 41 9.96 19.57 -5.68
CA ALA A 41 10.11 20.94 -5.24
C ALA A 41 11.42 21.53 -5.82
N ASP A 42 11.81 22.71 -5.35
CA ASP A 42 12.99 23.44 -5.85
C ASP A 42 14.34 22.76 -5.55
N SER A 43 14.34 21.73 -4.70
CA SER A 43 15.54 20.94 -4.37
C SER A 43 15.18 19.52 -3.91
N VAL A 44 16.20 18.66 -3.83
CA VAL A 44 16.07 17.31 -3.23
C VAL A 44 15.53 17.41 -1.80
N GLY A 45 16.13 18.24 -0.94
CA GLY A 45 15.69 18.41 0.44
C GLY A 45 14.23 18.89 0.53
N ALA A 46 13.87 19.91 -0.25
CA ALA A 46 12.50 20.41 -0.28
C ALA A 46 11.48 19.36 -0.80
N THR A 47 11.92 18.43 -1.64
CA THR A 47 11.06 17.35 -2.16
C THR A 47 10.81 16.28 -1.08
N LEU A 48 11.84 15.95 -0.29
CA LEU A 48 11.72 15.07 0.87
C LEU A 48 10.82 15.70 1.96
N ASP A 49 11.04 16.98 2.27
CA ASP A 49 10.21 17.73 3.23
C ASP A 49 8.73 17.79 2.77
N LYS A 50 8.49 17.99 1.47
CA LYS A 50 7.14 17.98 0.89
C LYS A 50 6.46 16.62 1.05
N TRP A 51 7.21 15.53 0.91
CA TRP A 51 6.68 14.18 1.15
C TRP A 51 6.33 13.97 2.64
N ASP A 52 7.22 14.34 3.56
CA ASP A 52 6.96 14.18 4.99
C ASP A 52 5.73 14.98 5.44
N GLU A 53 5.61 16.22 4.96
CA GLU A 53 4.44 17.07 5.22
C GLU A 53 3.17 16.47 4.61
N LEU A 54 3.24 15.90 3.41
CA LEU A 54 2.09 15.22 2.78
C LEU A 54 1.59 14.05 3.63
N VAL A 55 2.49 13.22 4.14
CA VAL A 55 2.17 12.10 5.04
C VAL A 55 1.50 12.59 6.31
N VAL A 56 2.02 13.67 6.93
CA VAL A 56 1.42 14.27 8.13
C VAL A 56 0.01 14.79 7.85
N ARG A 57 -0.18 15.53 6.74
CA ARG A 57 -1.48 16.11 6.37
C ARG A 57 -2.53 15.03 6.09
N THR A 58 -2.18 14.03 5.30
CA THR A 58 -3.10 12.95 4.90
C THR A 58 -3.44 12.01 6.06
N LYS A 59 -2.55 11.88 7.04
CA LYS A 59 -2.83 11.21 8.31
C LYS A 59 -3.87 11.96 9.16
N ALA A 60 -3.80 13.29 9.16
CA ALA A 60 -4.73 14.13 9.91
C ALA A 60 -6.10 14.24 9.22
N ALA A 61 -6.10 14.37 7.89
CA ALA A 61 -7.29 14.50 7.07
C ALA A 61 -7.08 13.75 5.73
N PRO A 62 -7.71 12.58 5.54
CA PRO A 62 -7.65 11.86 4.28
C PRO A 62 -8.14 12.72 3.11
N VAL A 63 -7.44 12.66 1.99
CA VAL A 63 -7.82 13.35 0.75
C VAL A 63 -8.64 12.42 -0.15
N VAL A 64 -9.39 12.96 -1.11
CA VAL A 64 -10.09 12.13 -2.10
C VAL A 64 -9.29 12.09 -3.39
N LEU A 65 -8.83 10.91 -3.78
CA LEU A 65 -8.17 10.66 -5.06
C LEU A 65 -9.02 9.67 -5.87
N ASP A 66 -9.31 10.01 -7.13
CA ASP A 66 -10.15 9.19 -8.02
C ASP A 66 -11.50 8.74 -7.41
N GLY A 67 -12.06 9.57 -6.54
CA GLY A 67 -13.33 9.29 -5.85
C GLY A 67 -13.22 8.46 -4.57
N GLU A 68 -12.01 8.02 -4.20
CA GLU A 68 -11.76 7.20 -3.01
C GLU A 68 -10.99 7.97 -1.93
N PRO A 69 -11.34 7.81 -0.64
CA PRO A 69 -10.59 8.39 0.45
C PRO A 69 -9.20 7.74 0.54
N THR A 70 -8.17 8.58 0.54
CA THR A 70 -6.76 8.22 0.61
C THR A 70 -6.14 8.88 1.84
N ASP A 71 -5.81 8.07 2.83
CA ASP A 71 -5.02 8.46 4.00
C ASP A 71 -3.52 8.23 3.78
N ASP A 72 -2.70 8.54 4.78
CA ASP A 72 -1.24 8.38 4.71
C ASP A 72 -0.81 6.93 4.42
N ARG A 73 -1.55 5.95 4.96
CA ARG A 73 -1.28 4.53 4.75
C ARG A 73 -1.59 4.10 3.32
N ALA A 74 -2.74 4.50 2.80
CA ALA A 74 -3.15 4.22 1.42
C ALA A 74 -2.18 4.86 0.42
N LEU A 75 -1.73 6.09 0.70
CA LEU A 75 -0.75 6.80 -0.11
C LEU A 75 0.60 6.07 -0.15
N GLN A 76 1.13 5.66 1.01
CA GLN A 76 2.38 4.89 1.11
C GLN A 76 2.30 3.55 0.38
N ILE A 77 1.21 2.80 0.55
CA ILE A 77 1.00 1.52 -0.13
C ILE A 77 0.98 1.73 -1.66
N THR A 78 0.27 2.75 -2.13
CA THR A 78 0.17 3.08 -3.56
C THR A 78 1.53 3.44 -4.14
N ALA A 79 2.28 4.30 -3.45
CA ALA A 79 3.61 4.72 -3.87
C ALA A 79 4.57 3.52 -3.94
N GLN A 80 4.70 2.75 -2.85
CA GLN A 80 5.61 1.61 -2.77
C GLN A 80 5.25 0.50 -3.76
N SER A 81 3.97 0.15 -3.89
CA SER A 81 3.54 -0.91 -4.83
C SER A 81 3.76 -0.53 -6.31
N SER A 82 3.80 0.76 -6.63
CA SER A 82 3.99 1.24 -8.00
C SER A 82 5.45 1.25 -8.45
N LEU A 83 6.42 1.21 -7.52
CA LEU A 83 7.85 1.26 -7.84
C LEU A 83 8.40 -0.05 -8.43
N TYR A 84 7.68 -1.16 -8.30
CA TYR A 84 8.10 -2.44 -8.87
C TYR A 84 7.93 -2.52 -10.40
N THR A 85 7.24 -1.56 -11.00
CA THR A 85 6.93 -1.58 -12.44
C THR A 85 7.28 -0.24 -13.07
N VAL A 86 8.23 -0.21 -14.01
CA VAL A 86 8.70 1.04 -14.64
C VAL A 86 7.60 1.71 -15.49
N ARG A 87 6.81 0.92 -16.25
CA ARG A 87 5.73 1.39 -17.12
C ARG A 87 4.44 0.59 -16.84
N PRO A 88 3.24 1.17 -17.05
CA PRO A 88 2.00 0.42 -16.93
C PRO A 88 2.04 -0.89 -17.72
N LEU A 89 1.65 -1.99 -17.08
CA LEU A 89 1.48 -3.27 -17.77
C LEU A 89 0.14 -3.24 -18.54
N PRO A 90 0.12 -3.61 -19.83
CA PRO A 90 -1.13 -3.69 -20.59
C PRO A 90 -2.16 -4.57 -19.88
N GLY A 91 -3.38 -4.05 -19.68
CA GLY A 91 -4.45 -4.74 -18.96
C GLY A 91 -4.41 -4.63 -17.42
N PHE A 92 -3.41 -3.95 -16.84
CA PHE A 92 -3.24 -3.76 -15.39
C PHE A 92 -3.21 -2.26 -15.00
N GLY A 93 -4.21 -1.50 -15.47
CA GLY A 93 -4.27 -0.05 -15.30
C GLY A 93 -4.32 0.48 -13.85
N ARG A 94 -4.58 -0.40 -12.86
CA ARG A 94 -4.54 -0.05 -11.43
C ARG A 94 -3.13 0.18 -10.88
N PHE A 95 -2.11 -0.31 -11.59
CA PHE A 95 -0.70 -0.09 -11.24
C PHE A 95 -0.08 0.75 -12.34
N PRO A 96 -0.14 2.08 -12.20
CA PRO A 96 0.26 2.98 -13.26
C PRO A 96 1.78 3.05 -13.42
N GLY A 97 2.51 2.34 -12.55
CA GLY A 97 3.96 2.22 -12.57
C GLY A 97 4.66 3.48 -12.08
N TRP A 98 5.97 3.39 -12.01
CA TRP A 98 6.85 4.41 -11.48
C TRP A 98 6.59 5.80 -12.08
N ALA A 99 6.36 5.88 -13.40
CA ALA A 99 6.11 7.12 -14.12
C ALA A 99 4.86 7.89 -13.67
N ALA A 100 3.93 7.24 -12.97
CA ALA A 100 2.72 7.88 -12.48
C ALA A 100 2.78 8.26 -11.01
N VAL A 101 3.73 7.71 -10.24
CA VAL A 101 3.83 7.96 -8.79
C VAL A 101 3.94 9.46 -8.51
N ALA A 102 4.85 10.17 -9.19
CA ALA A 102 5.01 11.60 -9.02
C ALA A 102 3.71 12.39 -9.26
N ARG A 103 2.91 12.00 -10.25
CA ARG A 103 1.62 12.66 -10.53
C ARG A 103 0.60 12.40 -9.44
N THR A 104 0.52 11.16 -8.94
CA THR A 104 -0.37 10.81 -7.84
C THR A 104 0.00 11.55 -6.56
N LEU A 105 1.29 11.64 -6.23
CA LEU A 105 1.76 12.40 -5.07
C LEU A 105 1.44 13.90 -5.20
N GLU A 106 1.60 14.47 -6.39
CA GLU A 106 1.28 15.86 -6.66
C GLU A 106 -0.24 16.14 -6.58
N GLN A 107 -1.08 15.22 -7.05
CA GLN A 107 -2.52 15.30 -6.90
C GLN A 107 -2.92 15.25 -5.42
N ALA A 108 -2.31 14.35 -4.64
CA ALA A 108 -2.52 14.28 -3.20
C ALA A 108 -2.11 15.57 -2.51
N TRP A 109 -0.93 16.12 -2.85
CA TRP A 109 -0.46 17.40 -2.33
C TRP A 109 -1.47 18.52 -2.55
N ARG A 110 -1.91 18.74 -3.79
CA ARG A 110 -2.90 19.77 -4.13
C ARG A 110 -4.24 19.56 -3.44
N ALA A 111 -4.65 18.30 -3.27
CA ALA A 111 -5.85 17.97 -2.52
C ALA A 111 -5.73 18.35 -1.04
N THR A 112 -4.54 18.23 -0.42
CA THR A 112 -4.32 18.72 0.94
C THR A 112 -4.37 20.25 1.03
N GLU A 113 -3.93 20.97 0.00
CA GLU A 113 -3.97 22.44 -0.03
C GLU A 113 -5.40 22.98 -0.22
N THR A 114 -6.25 22.21 -0.90
CA THR A 114 -7.65 22.58 -1.17
C THR A 114 -8.60 22.09 -0.07
N ALA A 115 -8.18 21.12 0.75
CA ALA A 115 -8.98 20.60 1.84
C ALA A 115 -9.29 21.72 2.85
N PRO A 116 -10.58 21.99 3.15
CA PRO A 116 -10.92 22.93 4.21
C PRO A 116 -10.25 22.49 5.52
N PRO A 117 -9.72 23.42 6.33
CA PRO A 117 -9.18 23.07 7.64
C PRO A 117 -10.24 22.29 8.41
N ALA A 118 -9.84 21.18 9.04
CA ALA A 118 -10.73 20.33 9.84
C ALA A 118 -11.27 21.14 11.04
N GLY A 119 -12.37 21.86 10.79
CA GLY A 119 -12.99 22.80 11.70
C GLY A 119 -14.25 23.37 11.06
N THR A 120 -15.40 23.13 11.68
CA THR A 120 -16.76 23.60 11.32
C THR A 120 -17.56 22.84 10.26
N GLY A 121 -17.20 21.60 9.94
CA GLY A 121 -18.16 20.67 9.35
C GLY A 121 -19.17 20.19 10.40
N THR A 122 -20.23 20.95 10.65
CA THR A 122 -21.45 20.38 11.27
C THR A 122 -21.82 19.17 10.42
N SER A 123 -21.74 17.97 11.01
CA SER A 123 -22.33 16.77 10.46
C SER A 123 -23.82 17.03 10.29
N ALA A 124 -24.24 17.47 9.09
CA ALA A 124 -25.63 17.54 8.74
C ALA A 124 -26.17 16.11 8.82
N ALA A 125 -27.00 15.85 9.83
CA ALA A 125 -27.70 14.59 9.96
C ALA A 125 -28.41 14.26 8.64
N PRO A 126 -28.35 13.01 8.15
CA PRO A 126 -29.03 12.65 6.93
C PRO A 126 -30.54 12.87 7.11
N THR A 127 -31.10 13.79 6.32
CA THR A 127 -32.54 13.91 6.16
C THR A 127 -33.06 12.60 5.57
N PRO A 128 -34.11 11.99 6.15
CA PRO A 128 -34.67 10.76 5.61
C PRO A 128 -35.26 11.06 4.23
N SER A 129 -34.60 10.56 3.18
CA SER A 129 -35.11 10.61 1.82
C SER A 129 -36.20 9.55 1.69
N THR A 130 -37.43 9.98 1.44
CA THR A 130 -38.58 9.11 1.18
C THR A 130 -38.31 8.35 -0.12
N ALA A 131 -37.78 7.13 0.00
CA ALA A 131 -37.56 6.25 -1.14
C ALA A 131 -38.92 5.76 -1.67
N THR A 132 -39.27 6.19 -2.88
CA THR A 132 -40.29 5.54 -3.71
C THR A 132 -39.79 4.14 -4.07
N PRO A 133 -40.52 3.05 -3.75
CA PRO A 133 -40.09 1.71 -4.10
C PRO A 133 -40.23 1.46 -5.61
N SER A 134 -39.10 1.26 -6.29
CA SER A 134 -39.05 0.70 -7.64
C SER A 134 -39.01 -0.83 -7.54
N PRO A 135 -39.81 -1.59 -8.30
CA PRO A 135 -39.91 -3.04 -8.13
C PRO A 135 -38.62 -3.75 -8.53
N ALA A 136 -38.17 -4.61 -7.62
CA ALA A 136 -37.01 -5.46 -7.73
C ALA A 136 -37.07 -6.38 -8.95
N THR A 137 -35.99 -6.39 -9.74
CA THR A 137 -35.61 -7.60 -10.50
C THR A 137 -34.53 -8.30 -9.67
N ALA A 138 -34.93 -9.40 -9.05
CA ALA A 138 -34.05 -10.24 -8.26
C ALA A 138 -33.03 -10.94 -9.16
N SER A 139 -31.75 -10.83 -8.82
CA SER A 139 -30.73 -11.84 -9.14
C SER A 139 -29.68 -11.79 -8.05
N ALA A 140 -29.99 -12.42 -6.92
CA ALA A 140 -29.02 -12.74 -5.89
C ALA A 140 -28.21 -13.95 -6.38
N ALA A 141 -27.04 -13.69 -6.97
CA ALA A 141 -26.00 -14.71 -7.08
C ALA A 141 -25.20 -14.70 -5.77
N THR A 142 -25.63 -15.53 -4.83
CA THR A 142 -24.88 -15.87 -3.62
C THR A 142 -23.60 -16.61 -4.01
N LEU A 143 -22.45 -15.94 -3.95
CA LEU A 143 -21.14 -16.59 -3.91
C LEU A 143 -20.59 -16.47 -2.49
N SER A 144 -21.03 -17.40 -1.63
CA SER A 144 -20.26 -17.75 -0.43
C SER A 144 -19.11 -18.67 -0.86
N PRO A 145 -17.84 -18.32 -0.67
CA PRO A 145 -16.81 -19.35 -0.64
C PRO A 145 -16.97 -20.11 0.69
N ARG A 146 -17.66 -21.24 0.64
CA ARG A 146 -17.43 -22.30 1.63
C ARG A 146 -15.96 -22.67 1.51
N GLN A 147 -15.19 -22.32 2.53
CA GLN A 147 -13.84 -22.83 2.75
C GLN A 147 -13.93 -24.34 2.97
N THR A 148 -13.98 -25.12 1.89
CA THR A 148 -13.79 -26.56 1.96
C THR A 148 -12.29 -26.76 2.18
N ARG A 149 -11.91 -26.96 3.45
CA ARG A 149 -10.55 -27.36 3.82
C ARG A 149 -10.22 -28.65 3.05
N PRO A 150 -9.20 -28.71 2.19
CA PRO A 150 -8.74 -29.97 1.63
C PRO A 150 -8.29 -30.90 2.78
N PRO A 151 -8.56 -32.22 2.71
CA PRO A 151 -8.00 -33.14 3.69
C PRO A 151 -6.47 -33.03 3.66
N SER A 152 -5.85 -32.87 4.84
CA SER A 152 -4.40 -32.91 4.99
C SER A 152 -3.84 -34.14 4.28
N PRO A 153 -2.80 -34.02 3.44
CA PRO A 153 -2.01 -35.18 3.07
C PRO A 153 -1.36 -35.71 4.35
N SER A 154 -1.56 -37.00 4.63
CA SER A 154 -0.96 -37.72 5.74
C SER A 154 0.52 -37.36 5.87
N GLN A 155 0.94 -36.90 7.05
CA GLN A 155 2.34 -36.69 7.36
C GLN A 155 3.16 -37.95 7.03
N PRO A 156 4.30 -37.83 6.34
CA PRO A 156 5.27 -38.93 6.29
C PRO A 156 5.76 -39.23 7.72
N PRO A 157 6.07 -40.50 8.04
CA PRO A 157 6.58 -40.85 9.37
C PRO A 157 7.87 -40.08 9.66
N PRO A 158 8.13 -39.72 10.92
CA PRO A 158 9.35 -39.00 11.28
C PRO A 158 10.58 -39.84 10.92
N PRO A 159 11.69 -39.21 10.50
CA PRO A 159 12.93 -39.93 10.25
C PRO A 159 13.37 -40.61 11.54
N THR A 160 13.64 -41.92 11.47
CA THR A 160 14.26 -42.67 12.56
C THR A 160 15.55 -41.98 12.99
N ALA A 161 15.71 -41.82 14.30
CA ALA A 161 16.87 -41.20 14.92
C ALA A 161 18.16 -41.82 14.35
N ARG A 162 18.94 -41.00 13.64
CA ARG A 162 20.28 -41.34 13.19
C ARG A 162 21.15 -41.50 14.44
N THR A 163 21.51 -42.74 14.76
CA THR A 163 22.43 -43.07 15.85
C THR A 163 23.74 -42.30 15.63
N PRO A 164 24.30 -41.62 16.64
CA PRO A 164 25.62 -41.03 16.51
C PRO A 164 26.64 -42.15 16.28
N ARG A 165 27.24 -42.21 15.09
CA ARG A 165 28.42 -43.04 14.85
C ARG A 165 29.58 -42.42 15.62
N ALA A 166 30.06 -43.13 16.62
CA ALA A 166 31.18 -42.76 17.45
C ALA A 166 32.40 -42.37 16.60
N SER A 167 32.99 -41.22 16.91
CA SER A 167 34.34 -40.85 16.50
C SER A 167 35.33 -41.78 17.20
N GLY A 168 35.69 -42.87 16.52
CA GLY A 168 36.82 -43.71 16.91
C GLY A 168 38.11 -43.06 16.43
N GLY A 169 38.89 -42.53 17.35
CA GLY A 169 40.32 -42.30 17.13
C GLY A 169 41.10 -43.60 17.34
N SER A 170 42.12 -43.83 16.52
CA SER A 170 43.45 -44.35 16.89
C SER A 170 44.29 -44.58 15.63
N GLY A 171 45.55 -44.14 15.68
CA GLY A 171 46.58 -44.36 14.66
C GLY A 171 46.95 -45.83 14.47
N PRO A 172 47.90 -46.11 13.57
CA PRO A 172 49.32 -45.93 13.92
C PRO A 172 50.08 -44.90 13.06
#